data_AF-A0A2J8RAA1-F1
#
_entry.id   AF-A0A2J8RAA1-F1
#
_cell.length_a   1.000
_cell.length_b   1.000
_cell.length_c   1.000
_cell.angle_alpha   90.00
_cell.angle_beta   90.00
_cell.angle_gamma   90.00
#
_symmetry.space_group_name_H-M   'P 1'
#
loop_
_entity.id
_entity.type
_entity.pdbx_description
1 polymer ?
#
loop_
_entity_poly.entity_id
_entity_poly.type
_entity_poly.pdbx_seq_one_letter_code
_entity_poly.pdbx_strand_id
1 'polypeptide(L)'
;TGRADFQLHGPPRVKAVKSSEHINEGETAVLACKSESVPPVTDWVWYKITDSGDQVIMNGSESRFFVSSSQGRSELHIENLNMEADPGQYRCNGTSSEGTDQAVITLRVRSHLAALWPFLGIVAEVLVLVTIIFIYEKRRKPEDVLDDDDAGSAPLKSSGQHQNDKDKNVRQRNSS
;
A
#
# COMPACT_ATOMS: atom_id res chain seq x y z
N THR A 1 26.21 24.69 -37.54
CA THR A 1 26.02 25.49 -36.30
C THR A 1 26.70 24.76 -35.16
N GLY A 2 27.73 25.34 -34.55
CA GLY A 2 28.46 24.73 -33.42
C GLY A 2 27.78 25.04 -32.10
N ARG A 3 27.74 24.07 -31.17
CA ARG A 3 27.27 24.26 -29.80
C ARG A 3 28.50 24.27 -28.89
N ALA A 4 28.65 25.32 -28.09
CA ALA A 4 29.66 25.40 -27.04
C ALA A 4 28.93 25.40 -25.69
N ASP A 5 29.49 24.69 -24.71
CA ASP A 5 28.98 24.66 -23.34
C ASP A 5 30.04 25.23 -22.40
N PHE A 6 29.62 26.10 -21.48
CA PHE A 6 30.49 26.77 -20.51
C PHE A 6 30.04 26.38 -19.11
N GLN A 7 30.83 25.54 -18.45
CA GLN A 7 30.55 25.09 -17.10
C GLN A 7 30.97 26.17 -16.10
N LEU A 8 29.99 26.81 -15.46
CA LEU A 8 30.26 27.77 -14.39
C LEU A 8 30.54 27.05 -13.08
N HIS A 9 31.60 27.48 -12.39
CA HIS A 9 31.90 27.00 -11.05
C HIS A 9 30.91 27.58 -10.03
N GLY A 10 30.58 26.80 -9.01
CA GLY A 10 29.76 27.26 -7.90
C GLY A 10 29.45 26.14 -6.90
N PRO A 11 28.61 26.45 -5.89
CA PRO A 11 28.19 25.47 -4.91
C PRO A 11 27.62 24.20 -5.58
N PRO A 12 27.82 23.03 -4.96
CA PRO A 12 27.35 21.79 -5.55
C PRO A 12 25.82 21.76 -5.64
N ARG A 13 25.31 20.94 -6.55
CA ARG A 13 23.88 20.65 -6.70
C ARG A 13 23.70 19.16 -6.50
N VAL A 14 23.25 18.78 -5.32
CA VAL A 14 23.02 17.40 -4.92
C VAL A 14 21.57 17.03 -5.20
N LYS A 15 21.35 15.87 -5.80
CA LYS A 15 20.01 15.35 -6.08
C LYS A 15 19.92 13.90 -5.65
N ALA A 16 18.78 13.53 -5.08
CA ALA A 16 18.39 12.15 -4.93
C ALA A 16 18.19 11.51 -6.31
N VAL A 17 18.65 10.28 -6.50
CA VAL A 17 18.37 9.48 -7.71
C VAL A 17 16.90 9.07 -7.72
N LYS A 18 16.37 8.66 -6.56
CA LYS A 18 14.94 8.54 -6.31
C LYS A 18 14.60 9.27 -5.00
N SER A 19 13.63 10.17 -5.03
CA SER A 19 13.21 10.93 -3.84
C SER A 19 12.38 10.09 -2.86
N SER A 20 11.88 8.93 -3.31
CA SER A 20 11.12 8.00 -2.47
C SER A 20 11.37 6.56 -2.89
N GLU A 21 11.61 5.69 -1.92
CA GLU A 21 11.77 4.25 -2.12
C GLU A 21 10.76 3.48 -1.27
N HIS A 22 10.24 2.38 -1.80
CA HIS A 22 9.29 1.50 -1.14
C HIS A 22 9.85 0.08 -1.17
N ILE A 23 10.17 -0.47 -0.01
CA ILE A 23 10.91 -1.73 0.12
C ILE A 23 10.26 -2.57 1.22
N ASN A 24 10.30 -3.89 1.12
CA ASN A 24 9.69 -4.74 2.14
C ASN A 24 10.62 -4.89 3.35
N GLU A 25 10.02 -5.17 4.50
CA GLU A 25 10.74 -5.54 5.72
C GLU A 25 11.67 -6.75 5.47
N GLY A 26 12.87 -6.72 6.06
CA GLY A 26 13.90 -7.75 5.88
C GLY A 26 14.71 -7.66 4.58
N GLU A 27 14.27 -6.90 3.58
CA GLU A 27 15.06 -6.65 2.37
C GLU A 27 16.14 -5.58 2.62
N THR A 28 16.98 -5.32 1.60
CA THR A 28 18.03 -4.28 1.65
C THR A 28 17.58 -3.04 0.89
N ALA A 29 17.63 -1.88 1.54
CA ALA A 29 17.44 -0.59 0.86
C ALA A 29 18.73 -0.06 0.26
N VAL A 30 18.63 0.51 -0.95
CA VAL A 30 19.72 1.27 -1.57
C VAL A 30 19.23 2.68 -1.89
N LEU A 31 19.66 3.65 -1.08
CA LEU A 31 19.37 5.07 -1.30
C LEU A 31 20.57 5.71 -2.01
N ALA A 32 20.33 6.49 -3.05
CA ALA A 32 21.41 7.04 -3.86
C ALA A 32 21.25 8.54 -4.10
N CYS A 33 22.36 9.26 -4.00
CA CYS A 33 22.48 10.67 -4.36
C CYS A 33 23.55 10.87 -5.43
N LYS A 34 23.36 11.89 -6.27
CA LYS A 34 24.32 12.27 -7.30
C LYS A 34 24.45 13.78 -7.42
N SER A 35 25.61 14.23 -7.90
CA SER A 35 25.90 15.61 -8.26
C SER A 35 26.74 15.64 -9.53
N GLU A 36 26.33 16.47 -10.48
CA GLU A 36 27.03 16.74 -11.74
C GLU A 36 27.66 18.15 -11.72
N SER A 37 27.83 18.74 -10.53
CA SER A 37 28.41 20.06 -10.35
C SER A 37 29.91 20.07 -10.60
N VAL A 38 30.43 21.23 -10.96
CA VAL A 38 31.86 21.51 -11.09
C VAL A 38 32.21 22.68 -10.18
N PRO A 39 33.20 22.55 -9.28
CA PRO A 39 34.00 21.37 -8.97
C PRO A 39 33.16 20.20 -8.42
N PRO A 40 33.57 18.95 -8.68
CA PRO A 40 32.79 17.78 -8.29
C PRO A 40 32.75 17.60 -6.78
N VAL A 41 31.66 16.99 -6.29
CA VAL A 41 31.52 16.60 -4.89
C VAL A 41 32.49 15.46 -4.57
N THR A 42 33.33 15.65 -3.57
CA THR A 42 34.33 14.68 -3.10
C THR A 42 33.93 13.99 -1.80
N ASP A 43 33.24 14.72 -0.93
CA ASP A 43 32.91 14.27 0.41
C ASP A 43 31.40 14.12 0.57
N TRP A 44 30.99 13.01 1.17
CA TRP A 44 29.59 12.64 1.35
C TRP A 44 29.34 12.22 2.79
N VAL A 45 28.26 12.72 3.37
CA VAL A 45 27.79 12.31 4.70
C VAL A 45 26.30 12.00 4.63
N TRP A 46 25.91 10.88 5.23
CA TRP A 46 24.52 10.46 5.33
C TRP A 46 23.97 10.71 6.71
N TYR A 47 22.71 11.11 6.76
CA TYR A 47 21.98 11.37 7.99
C TYR A 47 20.61 10.70 7.93
N LYS A 48 20.15 10.24 9.09
CA LYS A 48 18.75 9.93 9.33
C LYS A 48 18.10 11.11 10.03
N ILE A 49 17.05 11.66 9.42
CA ILE A 49 16.31 12.78 10.00
C ILE A 49 15.40 12.22 11.08
N THR A 50 15.53 12.73 12.31
CA THR A 50 14.66 12.39 13.44
C THR A 50 14.16 13.66 14.13
N ASP A 51 13.09 13.56 14.91
CA ASP A 51 12.50 14.72 15.58
C ASP A 51 13.45 15.37 16.61
N SER A 52 14.39 14.60 17.16
CA SER A 52 15.41 15.06 18.10
C SER A 52 16.67 15.63 17.43
N GLY A 53 16.73 15.60 16.09
CA GLY A 53 17.86 16.07 15.29
C GLY A 53 18.36 15.02 14.28
N ASP A 54 19.24 15.45 13.38
CA ASP A 54 19.80 14.56 12.36
C ASP A 54 20.86 13.63 12.97
N GLN A 55 20.67 12.32 12.83
CA GLN A 55 21.62 11.29 13.28
C GLN A 55 22.59 10.94 12.15
N VAL A 56 23.89 11.07 12.37
CA VAL A 56 24.93 10.72 11.38
C VAL A 56 24.98 9.20 11.18
N ILE A 57 24.99 8.76 9.93
CA ILE A 57 25.14 7.35 9.57
C ILE A 57 26.59 7.09 9.19
N MET A 58 27.28 6.29 9.99
CA MET A 58 28.66 5.88 9.75
C MET A 58 28.70 4.55 8.98
N ASN A 59 29.73 4.38 8.13
CA ASN A 59 29.93 3.13 7.40
C ASN A 59 30.22 1.98 8.37
N GLY A 60 29.44 0.90 8.28
CA GLY A 60 29.47 -0.24 9.20
C GLY A 60 28.68 -0.02 10.50
N SER A 61 27.95 1.10 10.65
CA SER A 61 27.11 1.32 11.82
C SER A 61 26.05 0.23 11.95
N GLU A 62 25.81 -0.21 13.19
CA GLU A 62 24.88 -1.31 13.54
C GLU A 62 25.13 -2.61 12.74
N SER A 63 26.30 -2.77 12.12
CA SER A 63 26.64 -3.87 11.19
C SER A 63 25.67 -4.06 10.02
N ARG A 64 24.92 -3.01 9.64
CA ARG A 64 23.89 -3.07 8.59
C ARG A 64 23.81 -1.83 7.70
N PHE A 65 24.40 -0.71 8.13
CA PHE A 65 24.50 0.50 7.33
C PHE A 65 25.84 0.53 6.62
N PHE A 66 25.82 0.50 5.28
CA PHE A 66 27.04 0.59 4.47
C PHE A 66 26.95 1.79 3.53
N VAL A 67 28.00 2.62 3.54
CA VAL A 67 28.08 3.80 2.68
C VAL A 67 29.16 3.58 1.64
N SER A 68 28.77 3.66 0.37
CA SER A 68 29.66 3.61 -0.78
C SER A 68 29.64 4.95 -1.49
N SER A 69 30.74 5.68 -1.43
CA SER A 69 30.86 7.03 -1.98
C SER A 69 31.94 7.10 -3.05
N SER A 70 31.63 7.77 -4.15
CA SER A 70 32.54 8.12 -5.23
C SER A 70 32.43 9.60 -5.57
N GLN A 71 33.29 10.08 -6.48
CA GLN A 71 33.16 11.45 -6.98
C GLN A 71 31.78 11.64 -7.64
N GLY A 72 31.03 12.65 -7.17
CA GLY A 72 29.70 12.98 -7.71
C GLY A 72 28.58 11.96 -7.48
N ARG A 73 28.81 10.86 -6.73
CA ARG A 73 27.75 9.89 -6.39
C ARG A 73 27.99 9.24 -5.03
N SER A 74 26.95 9.01 -4.26
CA SER A 74 27.02 8.23 -3.01
C SER A 74 25.78 7.37 -2.84
N GLU A 75 25.96 6.19 -2.27
CA GLU A 75 24.92 5.21 -1.99
C GLU A 75 24.96 4.78 -0.52
N LEU A 76 23.80 4.75 0.11
CA LEU A 76 23.57 4.20 1.43
C LEU A 76 22.79 2.89 1.30
N HIS A 77 23.41 1.82 1.76
CA HIS A 77 22.86 0.48 1.80
C HIS A 77 22.41 0.19 3.24
N ILE A 78 21.17 -0.21 3.42
CA ILE A 78 20.57 -0.53 4.73
C ILE A 78 20.07 -1.96 4.65
N GLU A 79 20.79 -2.88 5.26
CA GLU A 79 20.43 -4.30 5.29
C GLU A 79 19.38 -4.60 6.35
N ASN A 80 18.60 -5.66 6.12
CA ASN A 80 17.60 -6.20 7.04
C ASN A 80 16.65 -5.12 7.58
N LEU A 81 15.90 -4.47 6.67
CA LEU A 81 15.01 -3.36 7.03
C LEU A 81 14.04 -3.73 8.15
N ASN A 82 13.97 -2.89 9.17
CA ASN A 82 13.06 -3.00 10.29
C ASN A 82 11.89 -2.01 10.15
N MET A 83 10.64 -2.45 10.37
CA MET A 83 9.46 -1.59 10.18
C MET A 83 9.30 -0.48 11.22
N GLU A 84 9.91 -0.58 12.40
CA GLU A 84 9.78 0.43 13.46
C GLU A 84 10.86 1.50 13.35
N ALA A 85 12.11 1.07 13.15
CA ALA A 85 13.25 1.96 13.17
C ALA A 85 13.50 2.60 11.81
N ASP A 86 13.46 1.86 10.71
CA ASP A 86 14.07 2.31 9.44
C ASP A 86 13.22 3.23 8.55
N PRO A 87 11.87 3.20 8.57
CA PRO A 87 11.08 4.18 7.83
C PRO A 87 11.40 5.60 8.24
N GLY A 88 11.36 6.51 7.28
CA GLY A 88 11.56 7.93 7.55
C GLY A 88 12.28 8.65 6.43
N GLN A 89 12.90 9.78 6.77
CA GLN A 89 13.63 10.60 5.83
C GLN A 89 15.13 10.48 6.06
N TYR A 90 15.85 10.22 4.97
CA TYR A 90 17.29 10.15 4.94
C TYR A 90 17.81 11.33 4.14
N ARG A 91 18.92 11.91 4.59
CA ARG A 91 19.54 13.05 3.96
C ARG A 91 20.96 12.70 3.56
N CYS A 92 21.29 12.93 2.30
CA CYS A 92 22.67 12.92 1.84
C CYS A 92 23.16 14.37 1.77
N ASN A 93 24.35 14.59 2.29
CA ASN A 93 25.03 15.87 2.25
C ASN A 93 26.31 15.71 1.42
N GLY A 94 26.45 16.52 0.37
CA GLY A 94 27.59 16.47 -0.55
C GLY A 94 28.37 17.79 -0.52
N THR A 95 29.66 17.69 -0.30
CA THR A 95 30.58 18.83 -0.20
C THR A 95 31.58 18.85 -1.36
N SER A 96 31.75 20.03 -1.96
CA SER A 96 32.82 20.34 -2.91
C SER A 96 33.66 21.52 -2.39
N SER A 97 34.71 21.91 -3.11
CA SER A 97 35.54 23.06 -2.74
C SER A 97 34.78 24.39 -2.69
N GLU A 98 33.64 24.48 -3.38
CA GLU A 98 32.83 25.70 -3.49
C GLU A 98 31.67 25.75 -2.48
N GLY A 99 31.48 24.69 -1.68
CA GLY A 99 30.44 24.65 -0.66
C GLY A 99 29.79 23.29 -0.52
N THR A 100 28.54 23.30 -0.09
CA THR A 100 27.84 22.08 0.33
C THR A 100 26.36 22.18 -0.04
N ASP A 101 25.78 21.06 -0.46
CA ASP A 101 24.35 20.96 -0.78
C ASP A 101 23.83 19.57 -0.37
N GLN A 102 22.51 19.46 -0.20
CA GLN A 102 21.88 18.30 0.39
C GLN A 102 20.62 17.90 -0.36
N ALA A 103 20.32 16.59 -0.35
CA ALA A 103 19.05 16.07 -0.83
C ALA A 103 18.43 15.11 0.19
N VAL A 104 17.10 15.04 0.18
CA VAL A 104 16.31 14.21 1.09
C VAL A 104 15.61 13.11 0.31
N ILE A 105 15.63 11.90 0.86
CA ILE A 105 15.01 10.68 0.33
C ILE A 105 14.07 10.12 1.40
N THR A 106 12.84 9.81 1.00
CA THR A 106 11.87 9.16 1.90
C THR A 106 11.92 7.64 1.71
N LEU A 107 12.28 6.91 2.76
CA LEU A 107 12.22 5.45 2.78
C LEU A 107 10.92 4.99 3.43
N ARG A 108 10.16 4.16 2.71
CA ARG A 108 8.95 3.51 3.22
C ARG A 108 9.15 2.00 3.26
N VAL A 109 8.95 1.42 4.43
CA VAL A 109 9.02 -0.03 4.64
C VAL A 109 7.61 -0.61 4.67
N ARG A 110 7.40 -1.75 4.02
CA ARG A 110 6.13 -2.50 4.06
C ARG A 110 6.27 -3.73 4.95
N SER A 111 5.31 -3.93 5.86
CA SER A 111 5.26 -5.13 6.68
C SER A 111 5.13 -6.38 5.82
N HIS A 112 5.87 -7.43 6.17
CA HIS A 112 5.66 -8.75 5.59
C HIS A 112 4.27 -9.33 5.94
N LEU A 113 3.73 -8.97 7.11
CA LEU A 113 2.43 -9.46 7.60
C LEU A 113 1.24 -8.68 7.03
N ALA A 114 1.47 -7.57 6.33
CA ALA A 114 0.41 -6.76 5.75
C ALA A 114 -0.50 -7.58 4.81
N ALA A 115 0.08 -8.55 4.09
CA ALA A 115 -0.65 -9.43 3.19
C ALA A 115 -1.56 -10.43 3.92
N LEU A 116 -1.34 -10.71 5.21
CA LEU A 116 -2.15 -11.66 5.98
C LEU A 116 -3.50 -11.08 6.39
N TRP A 117 -3.58 -9.77 6.64
CA TRP A 117 -4.82 -9.13 7.10
C TRP A 117 -5.99 -9.28 6.12
N PRO A 118 -5.81 -9.12 4.79
CA PRO A 118 -6.85 -9.46 3.82
C PRO A 118 -7.33 -10.91 3.92
N PHE A 119 -6.42 -11.88 4.07
CA PHE A 119 -6.79 -13.29 4.18
C PHE A 119 -7.57 -13.57 5.46
N LEU A 120 -7.17 -13.00 6.60
CA LEU A 120 -7.91 -13.14 7.86
C LEU A 120 -9.32 -12.56 7.76
N GLY A 121 -9.50 -11.43 7.04
CA GLY A 121 -10.81 -10.87 6.75
C GLY A 121 -11.71 -11.83 5.96
N ILE A 122 -11.18 -12.43 4.89
CA ILE A 122 -11.91 -13.39 4.05
C ILE A 122 -12.30 -14.64 4.87
N VAL A 123 -11.36 -15.18 5.67
CA VAL A 123 -11.63 -16.36 6.51
C VAL A 123 -12.72 -16.06 7.54
N ALA A 124 -12.66 -14.89 8.19
CA ALA A 124 -13.69 -14.47 9.14
C ALA A 124 -15.08 -14.33 8.46
N GLU A 125 -15.14 -13.75 7.26
CA GLU A 125 -16.37 -13.62 6.49
C GLU A 125 -16.98 -14.99 6.14
N VAL A 126 -16.17 -15.94 5.66
CA VAL A 126 -16.62 -17.30 5.34
C VAL A 126 -17.17 -18.01 6.59
N LEU A 127 -16.49 -17.89 7.73
CA LEU A 127 -16.96 -18.48 8.99
C LEU A 127 -18.31 -17.89 9.42
N VAL A 128 -18.48 -16.58 9.32
CA VAL A 128 -19.76 -15.91 9.62
C VAL A 128 -20.87 -16.43 8.71
N LEU A 129 -20.64 -16.50 7.40
CA LEU A 129 -21.64 -17.02 6.45
C LEU A 129 -22.03 -18.48 6.76
N VAL A 130 -21.06 -19.35 7.04
CA VAL A 130 -21.31 -20.76 7.39
C VAL A 130 -22.11 -20.86 8.68
N THR A 131 -21.80 -20.07 9.71
CA THR A 131 -22.57 -20.08 10.98
C THR A 131 -24.01 -19.60 10.79
N ILE A 132 -24.25 -18.56 9.99
CA ILE A 132 -25.60 -18.08 9.68
C ILE A 132 -26.40 -19.15 8.95
N ILE A 133 -25.82 -19.78 7.92
CA ILE A 133 -26.47 -20.86 7.16
C ILE A 133 -26.80 -22.05 8.08
N PHE A 134 -25.86 -22.47 8.93
CA PHE A 134 -26.08 -23.59 9.86
C PHE A 134 -27.19 -23.30 10.88
N ILE A 135 -27.23 -22.09 11.46
CA ILE A 135 -28.31 -21.67 12.36
C ILE A 135 -29.64 -21.65 11.61
N TYR A 136 -29.67 -21.11 10.39
CA TYR A 136 -30.86 -21.09 9.55
C TYR A 136 -31.38 -22.50 9.28
N GLU A 137 -30.52 -23.42 8.84
CA GLU A 137 -30.90 -24.82 8.59
C GLU A 137 -31.37 -25.53 9.85
N LYS A 138 -30.67 -25.34 10.97
CA LYS A 138 -31.04 -25.96 12.26
C LYS A 138 -32.36 -25.41 12.78
N ARG A 139 -32.65 -24.12 12.58
CA ARG A 139 -33.90 -23.46 12.97
C ARG A 139 -35.07 -23.79 12.05
N ARG A 140 -34.83 -24.21 10.81
CA ARG A 140 -35.87 -24.62 9.86
C ARG A 140 -36.35 -26.07 10.06
N LYS A 141 -35.56 -26.92 10.73
CA LYS A 141 -35.90 -28.32 11.03
C LYS A 141 -37.00 -28.60 12.10
N PRO A 142 -37.75 -27.64 12.70
CA PRO A 142 -38.92 -27.96 13.53
C PRO A 142 -40.32 -27.55 12.99
N GLU A 143 -40.54 -27.39 11.68
CA GLU A 143 -41.91 -27.21 11.10
C GLU A 143 -42.29 -28.27 10.05
N ASP A 144 -42.00 -29.55 10.33
CA ASP A 144 -42.56 -30.69 9.59
C ASP A 144 -43.05 -31.76 10.58
N VAL A 145 -44.07 -31.44 11.40
CA VAL A 145 -44.93 -32.47 12.03
C VAL A 145 -46.31 -31.88 12.29
N LEU A 146 -47.28 -32.19 11.44
CA LEU A 146 -48.61 -32.73 11.79
C LEU A 146 -49.18 -33.35 10.51
N ASP A 147 -48.94 -34.66 10.35
CA ASP A 147 -49.77 -35.55 9.53
C ASP A 147 -51.10 -35.76 10.25
N ASP A 148 -52.21 -35.68 9.52
CA ASP A 148 -53.41 -36.49 9.76
C ASP A 148 -54.18 -36.63 8.43
N ASP A 149 -54.11 -37.83 7.85
CA ASP A 149 -55.05 -38.37 6.87
C ASP A 149 -56.41 -38.61 7.56
N ASP A 150 -57.51 -38.04 7.06
CA ASP A 150 -58.80 -38.77 7.08
C ASP A 150 -59.76 -38.32 5.97
N ALA A 151 -60.48 -39.32 5.50
CA ALA A 151 -61.28 -39.43 4.31
C ALA A 151 -62.52 -38.52 4.26
N GLY A 152 -62.95 -38.22 3.03
CA GLY A 152 -64.39 -38.20 2.75
C GLY A 152 -64.89 -37.13 1.78
N SER A 153 -65.30 -37.61 0.61
CA SER A 153 -66.40 -37.10 -0.22
C SER A 153 -66.07 -36.03 -1.28
N ALA A 154 -65.86 -36.50 -2.51
CA ALA A 154 -66.28 -35.79 -3.71
C ALA A 154 -67.80 -36.02 -3.94
N PRO A 155 -68.47 -35.36 -4.90
CA PRO A 155 -68.28 -34.01 -5.48
C PRO A 155 -69.60 -33.19 -5.36
N LEU A 156 -69.65 -31.90 -5.74
CA LEU A 156 -70.80 -31.32 -6.44
C LEU A 156 -70.51 -29.90 -6.97
N LYS A 157 -71.11 -29.66 -8.14
CA LYS A 157 -70.94 -28.57 -9.10
C LYS A 157 -72.06 -27.54 -8.90
N SER A 158 -71.77 -26.23 -8.85
CA SER A 158 -72.74 -25.20 -9.27
C SER A 158 -72.12 -23.82 -9.52
N SER A 159 -72.22 -23.40 -10.78
CA SER A 159 -72.47 -22.06 -11.34
C SER A 159 -72.15 -20.77 -10.55
N GLY A 160 -71.37 -19.90 -11.20
CA GLY A 160 -71.93 -18.65 -11.73
C GLY A 160 -71.45 -17.32 -11.13
N GLN A 161 -70.79 -16.53 -11.99
CA GLN A 161 -70.79 -15.04 -12.04
C GLN A 161 -70.09 -14.28 -10.90
N HIS A 162 -69.48 -13.10 -11.07
CA HIS A 162 -69.08 -12.21 -12.16
C HIS A 162 -68.46 -11.01 -11.42
N GLN A 163 -67.32 -10.47 -11.85
CA GLN A 163 -67.11 -9.04 -12.15
C GLN A 163 -65.64 -8.60 -12.10
N ASN A 164 -65.26 -7.99 -13.22
CA ASN A 164 -64.05 -7.23 -13.48
C ASN A 164 -64.06 -5.89 -12.73
N ASP A 165 -62.88 -5.38 -12.41
CA ASP A 165 -62.41 -4.02 -12.73
C ASP A 165 -60.87 -4.04 -12.62
N LYS A 166 -60.08 -3.87 -13.71
CA LYS A 166 -59.64 -2.61 -14.35
C LYS A 166 -59.20 -1.55 -13.32
N ASP A 167 -58.09 -0.83 -13.41
CA ASP A 167 -57.20 -0.54 -14.53
C ASP A 167 -55.84 0.00 -13.96
N LYS A 168 -54.73 -0.37 -14.62
CA LYS A 168 -53.57 0.48 -15.00
C LYS A 168 -52.89 1.43 -13.99
N ASN A 169 -51.57 1.27 -13.82
CA ASN A 169 -50.58 1.90 -14.73
C ASN A 169 -49.12 1.54 -14.39
N VAL A 170 -48.51 0.72 -15.27
CA VAL A 170 -47.05 0.60 -15.40
C VAL A 170 -46.61 1.62 -16.45
N ARG A 171 -45.77 2.58 -16.08
CA ARG A 171 -45.11 3.49 -17.02
C ARG A 171 -43.62 3.16 -17.07
N GLN A 172 -43.24 2.23 -17.94
CA GLN A 172 -41.91 2.21 -18.55
C GLN A 172 -41.94 3.12 -19.79
N ARG A 173 -40.88 3.92 -20.00
CA ARG A 173 -40.05 3.86 -21.22
C ARG A 173 -38.89 4.87 -21.17
N ASN A 174 -37.80 4.37 -21.75
CA ASN A 174 -36.46 4.91 -21.98
C ASN A 174 -36.39 6.10 -22.95
N SER A 175 -35.19 6.69 -23.07
CA SER A 175 -34.55 7.42 -24.20
C SER A 175 -33.92 8.74 -23.70
N SER A 176 -32.70 9.15 -24.06
CA SER A 176 -31.71 8.74 -25.08
C SER A 176 -30.30 9.02 -24.57
#